data_AF-A0A2K4WGY5-F1
#
_entry.id   AF-A0A2K4WGY5-F1
#
_cell.length_a   1.000
_cell.length_b   1.000
_cell.length_c   1.000
_cell.angle_alpha   90.00
_cell.angle_beta   90.00
_cell.angle_gamma   90.00
#
_symmetry.space_group_name_H-M   'P 1'
#
loop_
_entity.id
_entity.type
_entity.pdbx_description
1 polymer ?
#
loop_
_entity_poly.entity_id
_entity_poly.type
_entity_poly.pdbx_seq_one_letter_code
_entity_poly.pdbx_strand_id
1 'polypeptide(L)'
;MQDTTLLQMIIDDMVSARQLLELLQAESLILHGRDMGEMEQVLAQKQALVILLDQHGRKRSQVLAGMGLPANRSGLQQLASQSEVGEQLLTSSDELNALINECQTLNDQNGSLIQLQQISTAHQLRILNGGETPTLYDARGSTALRAKPRPLSQA
;
A
#
# COMPACT_ATOMS: atom_id res chain seq x y z
N MET A 1 23.95 10.63 -24.29
CA MET A 1 24.26 10.81 -22.85
C MET A 1 23.01 10.92 -21.96
N GLN A 2 21.89 11.48 -22.45
CA GLN A 2 20.64 11.51 -21.67
C GLN A 2 20.00 10.11 -21.54
N ASP A 3 20.16 9.26 -22.55
CA ASP A 3 19.61 7.90 -22.57
C ASP A 3 20.22 7.00 -21.50
N THR A 4 21.55 7.07 -21.32
CA THR A 4 22.25 6.35 -20.24
C THR A 4 21.90 6.88 -18.86
N THR A 5 21.61 8.18 -18.74
CA THR A 5 21.11 8.77 -17.49
C THR A 5 19.72 8.25 -17.16
N LEU A 6 18.82 8.18 -18.15
CA LEU A 6 17.48 7.64 -17.97
C LEU A 6 17.50 6.15 -17.63
N LEU A 7 18.43 5.39 -18.22
CA LEU A 7 18.64 3.98 -17.89
C LEU A 7 19.07 3.82 -16.43
N GLN A 8 20.04 4.60 -15.97
CA GLN A 8 20.47 4.57 -14.58
C GLN A 8 19.32 4.92 -13.62
N MET A 9 18.51 5.93 -13.96
CA MET A 9 17.33 6.27 -13.16
C MET A 9 16.33 5.11 -13.06
N ILE A 10 16.08 4.39 -14.16
CA ILE A 10 15.20 3.21 -14.12
C ILE A 10 15.79 2.12 -13.22
N ILE A 11 17.11 1.90 -13.28
CA ILE A 11 17.79 0.92 -12.42
C ILE A 11 17.68 1.32 -10.93
N ASP A 12 17.88 2.60 -10.60
CA ASP A 12 17.75 3.11 -9.23
C ASP A 12 16.29 2.98 -8.72
N ASP A 13 15.31 3.17 -9.59
CA ASP A 13 13.89 2.96 -9.29
C ASP A 13 13.60 1.49 -8.98
N MET A 14 14.22 0.56 -9.70
CA MET A 14 14.06 -0.87 -9.44
C MET A 14 14.60 -1.26 -8.08
N VAL A 15 15.71 -0.67 -7.62
CA VAL A 15 16.22 -0.89 -6.25
C VAL A 15 15.19 -0.44 -5.22
N SER A 16 14.63 0.76 -5.39
CA SER A 16 13.62 1.31 -4.48
C SER A 16 12.31 0.51 -4.51
N ALA A 17 11.89 0.02 -5.67
CA ALA A 17 10.72 -0.82 -5.83
C ALA A 17 10.89 -2.20 -5.18
N ARG A 18 12.08 -2.81 -5.27
CA ARG A 18 12.38 -4.08 -4.59
C ARG A 18 12.37 -3.92 -3.07
N GLN A 19 12.92 -2.82 -2.54
CA GLN A 19 12.84 -2.51 -1.11
C GLN A 19 11.40 -2.35 -0.65
N LEU A 20 10.55 -1.70 -1.46
CA LEU A 20 9.12 -1.59 -1.16
C LEU A 20 8.44 -2.97 -1.17
N LEU A 21 8.79 -3.83 -2.13
CA LEU A 21 8.26 -5.19 -2.22
C LEU A 21 8.60 -6.01 -0.96
N GLU A 22 9.87 -6.01 -0.55
CA GLU A 22 10.32 -6.70 0.67
C GLU A 22 9.58 -6.18 1.91
N LEU A 23 9.38 -4.86 1.98
CA LEU A 23 8.65 -4.23 3.07
C LEU A 23 7.17 -4.64 3.08
N LEU A 24 6.50 -4.71 1.92
CA LEU A 24 5.12 -5.17 1.81
C LEU A 24 4.96 -6.65 2.20
N GLN A 25 5.96 -7.48 1.89
CA GLN A 25 6.00 -8.87 2.34
C GLN A 25 6.16 -8.95 3.87
N ALA A 26 7.05 -8.14 4.46
CA ALA A 26 7.20 -8.04 5.91
C ALA A 26 5.93 -7.52 6.60
N GLU A 27 5.27 -6.51 6.02
CA GLU A 27 3.97 -5.99 6.48
C GLU A 27 2.93 -7.12 6.55
N SER A 28 2.89 -8.00 5.54
CA SER A 28 1.99 -9.15 5.53
C SER A 28 2.23 -10.06 6.74
N LEU A 29 3.49 -10.37 7.07
CA LEU A 29 3.85 -11.20 8.23
C LEU A 29 3.49 -10.54 9.56
N ILE A 30 3.80 -9.24 9.72
CA ILE A 30 3.52 -8.47 10.94
C ILE A 30 2.01 -8.38 11.19
N LEU A 31 1.22 -8.17 10.13
CA LEU A 31 -0.23 -8.14 10.22
C LEU A 31 -0.81 -9.48 10.74
N HIS A 32 -0.19 -10.61 10.42
CA HIS A 32 -0.58 -11.90 11.00
C HIS A 32 -0.14 -12.04 12.46
N GLY A 33 1.06 -11.54 12.81
CA GLY A 33 1.62 -11.58 14.17
C GLY A 33 0.98 -10.61 15.17
N ARG A 34 0.29 -9.55 14.70
CA ARG A 34 -0.30 -8.47 15.49
C ARG A 34 0.72 -7.67 16.34
N ASP A 35 1.95 -7.55 15.86
CA ASP A 35 2.96 -6.71 16.51
C ASP A 35 2.76 -5.24 16.11
N MET A 36 2.17 -4.44 17.01
CA MET A 36 1.85 -3.04 16.75
C MET A 36 3.09 -2.13 16.72
N GLY A 37 4.18 -2.51 17.42
CA GLY A 37 5.39 -1.71 17.47
C GLY A 37 6.20 -1.82 16.18
N GLU A 38 6.29 -3.02 15.62
CA GLU A 38 6.93 -3.25 14.32
C GLU A 38 6.11 -2.64 13.17
N MET A 39 4.78 -2.63 13.29
CA MET A 39 3.88 -2.06 12.27
C MET A 39 4.12 -0.56 12.04
N GLU A 40 4.32 0.24 13.10
CA GLU A 40 4.57 1.69 12.96
C GLU A 40 5.86 1.98 12.19
N GLN A 41 6.92 1.20 12.44
CA GLN A 41 8.19 1.35 11.74
C GLN A 41 8.07 1.00 10.25
N VAL A 42 7.36 -0.10 9.94
CA VAL A 42 7.10 -0.54 8.57
C VAL A 42 6.26 0.50 7.81
N LEU A 43 5.24 1.08 8.43
CA LEU A 43 4.44 2.14 7.82
C LEU A 43 5.27 3.40 7.50
N ALA A 44 6.14 3.83 8.41
CA ALA A 44 7.00 4.99 8.17
C ALA A 44 7.97 4.76 7.00
N GLN A 45 8.59 3.58 6.94
CA GLN A 45 9.50 3.19 5.86
C GLN A 45 8.77 3.07 4.51
N LYS A 46 7.57 2.46 4.49
CA LYS A 46 6.70 2.38 3.31
C LYS A 46 6.40 3.77 2.75
N GLN A 47 6.01 4.70 3.61
CA GLN A 47 5.66 6.06 3.22
C GLN A 47 6.86 6.80 2.60
N ALA A 48 8.05 6.63 3.18
CA ALA A 48 9.27 7.22 2.66
C ALA A 48 9.61 6.68 1.25
N LEU A 49 9.52 5.36 1.05
CA LEU A 49 9.78 4.72 -0.24
C LEU A 49 8.78 5.11 -1.32
N VAL A 50 7.49 5.21 -0.97
CA VAL A 50 6.45 5.66 -1.92
C VAL A 50 6.71 7.10 -2.38
N ILE A 51 7.08 8.00 -1.46
CA ILE A 51 7.43 9.37 -1.81
C ILE A 51 8.66 9.41 -2.73
N LEU A 52 9.67 8.59 -2.45
CA LEU A 52 10.88 8.51 -3.27
C LEU A 52 10.55 8.04 -4.70
N LEU A 53 9.76 6.98 -4.85
CA LEU A 53 9.33 6.45 -6.14
C LEU A 53 8.50 7.45 -6.94
N ASP A 54 7.61 8.22 -6.29
CA ASP A 54 6.87 9.31 -6.96
C ASP A 54 7.81 10.42 -7.46
N GLN A 55 8.77 10.84 -6.64
CA GLN A 55 9.78 11.82 -7.05
C GLN A 55 10.59 11.34 -8.25
N HIS A 56 11.01 10.07 -8.23
CA HIS A 56 11.75 9.47 -9.33
C HIS A 56 10.91 9.41 -10.61
N GLY A 57 9.65 8.98 -10.51
CA GLY A 57 8.70 8.96 -11.63
C GLY A 57 8.54 10.34 -12.27
N ARG A 58 8.33 11.38 -11.45
CA ARG A 58 8.25 12.78 -11.94
C ARG A 58 9.54 13.21 -12.62
N LYS A 59 10.70 12.86 -12.08
CA LYS A 59 12.01 13.21 -12.66
C LYS A 59 12.19 12.53 -14.01
N ARG A 60 11.84 11.24 -14.17
CA ARG A 60 11.86 10.56 -15.48
C ARG A 60 10.94 11.25 -16.49
N SER A 61 9.72 11.59 -16.07
CA SER A 61 8.76 12.30 -16.92
C SER A 61 9.29 13.67 -17.37
N GLN A 62 9.96 14.41 -16.49
CA GLN A 62 10.61 15.69 -16.81
C GLN A 62 11.76 15.52 -17.80
N VAL A 63 12.57 14.47 -17.67
CA VAL A 63 13.66 14.17 -18.62
C VAL A 63 13.09 13.90 -20.02
N LEU A 64 12.05 13.06 -20.13
CA LEU A 64 11.38 12.81 -21.42
C LEU A 64 10.76 14.09 -22.01
N ALA A 65 10.06 14.87 -21.19
CA ALA A 65 9.46 16.13 -21.62
C ALA A 65 10.51 17.16 -22.07
N GLY A 66 11.66 17.22 -21.40
CA GLY A 66 12.79 18.07 -21.77
C GLY A 66 13.41 17.73 -23.12
N MET A 67 13.24 16.49 -23.59
CA MET A 67 13.62 16.04 -24.93
C MET A 67 12.52 16.26 -25.97
N GLY A 68 11.38 16.87 -25.58
CA GLY A 68 10.21 17.03 -26.45
C GLY A 68 9.43 15.72 -26.69
N LEU A 69 9.72 14.68 -25.91
CA LEU A 69 9.08 13.37 -26.03
C LEU A 69 7.89 13.26 -25.07
N PRO A 70 6.85 12.48 -25.42
CA PRO A 70 5.78 12.15 -24.50
C PRO A 70 6.31 11.48 -23.22
N ALA A 71 5.86 11.90 -22.05
CA ALA A 71 6.26 11.32 -20.76
C ALA A 71 5.58 9.97 -20.47
N ASN A 72 5.58 9.06 -21.44
CA ASN A 72 4.92 7.76 -21.39
C ASN A 72 5.76 6.69 -22.11
N ARG A 73 5.25 5.45 -22.14
CA ARG A 73 5.89 4.30 -22.81
C ARG A 73 6.21 4.59 -24.28
N SER A 74 5.36 5.35 -25.00
CA SER A 74 5.61 5.70 -26.40
C SER A 74 6.80 6.64 -26.55
N GLY A 75 6.95 7.66 -25.69
CA GLY A 75 8.13 8.52 -25.71
C GLY A 75 9.41 7.77 -25.34
N LEU A 76 9.34 6.81 -24.43
CA LEU A 76 10.47 5.93 -24.14
C LEU A 76 10.87 5.07 -25.35
N GLN A 77 9.91 4.54 -26.10
CA GLN A 77 10.16 3.80 -27.34
C GLN A 77 10.76 4.67 -28.44
N GLN A 78 10.31 5.92 -28.56
CA GLN A 78 10.88 6.89 -29.51
C GLN A 78 12.34 7.23 -29.17
N LEU A 79 12.68 7.32 -27.88
CA LEU A 79 14.06 7.50 -27.44
C LEU A 79 14.90 6.24 -27.73
N ALA A 80 14.35 5.07 -27.41
CA ALA A 80 15.03 3.79 -27.58
C ALA A 80 15.36 3.48 -29.05
N SER A 81 14.52 3.87 -30.01
CA SER A 81 14.79 3.63 -31.44
C SER A 81 15.99 4.41 -31.99
N GLN A 82 16.44 5.45 -31.28
CA GLN A 82 17.54 6.32 -31.68
C GLN A 82 18.79 6.12 -30.80
N SER A 83 18.74 5.18 -29.84
CA SER A 83 19.78 4.98 -28.82
C SER A 83 20.40 3.60 -28.89
N GLU A 84 21.72 3.51 -28.72
CA GLU A 84 22.44 2.24 -28.61
C GLU A 84 22.02 1.43 -27.37
N VAL A 85 21.53 2.09 -26.32
CA VAL A 85 21.01 1.45 -25.09
C VAL A 85 19.48 1.28 -25.11
N GLY A 86 18.86 1.44 -26.27
CA GLY A 86 17.40 1.44 -26.42
C GLY A 86 16.71 0.16 -25.97
N GLU A 87 17.27 -1.00 -26.33
CA GLU A 87 16.73 -2.30 -25.91
C GLU A 87 16.79 -2.46 -24.38
N GLN A 88 17.92 -2.12 -23.77
CA GLN A 88 18.10 -2.16 -22.32
C GLN A 88 17.13 -1.22 -21.59
N LEU A 89 16.87 -0.03 -22.15
CA LEU A 89 15.90 0.93 -21.62
C LEU A 89 14.48 0.35 -21.60
N LEU A 90 14.06 -0.28 -22.69
CA LEU A 90 12.72 -0.86 -22.81
C LEU A 90 12.54 -2.04 -21.86
N THR A 91 13.52 -2.96 -21.83
CA THR A 91 13.51 -4.12 -20.93
C THR A 91 13.51 -3.68 -19.47
N SER A 92 14.40 -2.77 -19.07
CA SER A 92 14.47 -2.28 -17.69
C SER A 92 13.16 -1.57 -17.28
N SER A 93 12.54 -0.83 -18.21
CA SER A 93 11.25 -0.21 -17.95
C SER A 93 10.13 -1.24 -17.80
N ASP A 94 10.16 -2.36 -18.52
CA ASP A 94 9.17 -3.42 -18.37
C ASP A 94 9.34 -4.14 -17.03
N GLU A 95 10.59 -4.43 -16.65
CA GLU A 95 10.91 -5.01 -15.34
C GLU A 95 10.46 -4.10 -14.19
N LEU A 96 10.72 -2.79 -14.29
CA LEU A 96 10.23 -1.83 -13.30
C LEU A 96 8.69 -1.85 -13.21
N ASN A 97 7.99 -1.84 -14.35
CA ASN A 97 6.52 -1.90 -14.36
C ASN A 97 6.00 -3.21 -13.72
N ALA A 98 6.66 -4.33 -13.98
CA ALA A 98 6.31 -5.61 -13.37
C ALA A 98 6.47 -5.56 -11.83
N LEU A 99 7.58 -5.02 -11.33
CA LEU A 99 7.82 -4.85 -9.89
C LEU A 99 6.78 -3.94 -9.23
N ILE A 100 6.42 -2.82 -9.87
CA ILE A 100 5.40 -1.91 -9.34
C ILE A 100 4.03 -2.59 -9.29
N ASN A 101 3.67 -3.38 -10.31
CA ASN A 101 2.42 -4.16 -10.31
C ASN A 101 2.41 -5.22 -9.20
N GLU A 102 3.54 -5.86 -8.92
CA GLU A 102 3.67 -6.80 -7.81
C GLU A 102 3.49 -6.11 -6.46
N CYS A 103 4.13 -4.95 -6.27
CA CYS A 103 3.93 -4.12 -5.08
C CYS A 103 2.46 -3.72 -4.89
N GLN A 104 1.78 -3.31 -5.96
CA GLN A 104 0.36 -2.95 -5.91
C GLN A 104 -0.49 -4.15 -5.48
N THR A 105 -0.23 -5.33 -6.06
CA THR A 105 -0.95 -6.56 -5.74
C THR A 105 -0.79 -6.93 -4.26
N LEU A 106 0.43 -6.90 -3.71
CA LEU A 106 0.66 -7.17 -2.29
C LEU A 106 0.03 -6.11 -1.38
N ASN A 107 0.09 -4.84 -1.77
CA ASN A 107 -0.55 -3.76 -1.02
C ASN A 107 -2.08 -3.95 -0.93
N ASP A 108 -2.72 -4.36 -2.02
CA ASP A 108 -4.17 -4.62 -2.05
C ASP A 108 -4.55 -5.83 -1.19
N GLN A 109 -3.70 -6.86 -1.17
CA GLN A 109 -3.86 -8.01 -0.27
C GLN A 109 -3.72 -7.62 1.20
N ASN A 110 -2.68 -6.86 1.55
CA ASN A 110 -2.47 -6.36 2.91
C ASN A 110 -3.63 -5.45 3.34
N GLY A 111 -4.12 -4.56 2.47
CA GLY A 111 -5.28 -3.71 2.72
C GLY A 111 -6.56 -4.50 3.00
N SER A 112 -6.81 -5.56 2.22
CA SER A 112 -7.94 -6.46 2.42
C SER A 112 -7.87 -7.18 3.77
N LEU A 113 -6.67 -7.62 4.17
CA LEU A 113 -6.45 -8.27 5.45
C LEU A 113 -6.66 -7.32 6.64
N ILE A 114 -6.16 -6.08 6.54
CA ILE A 114 -6.40 -5.04 7.55
C ILE A 114 -7.90 -4.79 7.72
N GLN A 115 -8.66 -4.68 6.62
CA GLN A 115 -10.10 -4.46 6.67
C GLN A 115 -10.85 -5.61 7.37
N LEU A 116 -10.49 -6.86 7.07
CA LEU A 116 -11.06 -8.03 7.74
C LEU A 116 -10.76 -8.04 9.25
N GLN A 117 -9.53 -7.69 9.63
CA GLN A 117 -9.14 -7.61 11.04
C GLN A 117 -9.90 -6.51 11.79
N GLN A 118 -10.11 -5.35 11.17
CA GLN A 118 -10.92 -4.27 11.75
C GLN A 118 -12.37 -4.71 11.99
N ILE A 119 -13.00 -5.40 11.02
CA ILE A 119 -14.38 -5.91 11.16
C ILE A 119 -14.46 -6.94 12.30
N SER A 120 -13.54 -7.90 12.34
CA SER A 120 -13.50 -8.93 13.39
C SER A 120 -13.30 -8.32 14.78
N THR A 121 -12.39 -7.35 14.90
CA THR A 121 -12.12 -6.65 16.18
C THR A 121 -13.32 -5.82 16.62
N ALA A 122 -13.95 -5.08 15.71
CA ALA A 122 -15.17 -4.32 15.99
C ALA A 122 -16.31 -5.22 16.45
N HIS A 123 -16.45 -6.40 15.85
CA HIS A 123 -17.43 -7.41 16.26
C HIS A 123 -17.13 -7.96 17.65
N GLN A 124 -15.86 -8.28 17.96
CA GLN A 124 -15.45 -8.74 19.29
C GLN A 124 -15.69 -7.68 20.37
N LEU A 125 -15.34 -6.41 20.09
CA LEU A 125 -15.64 -5.30 21.00
C LEU A 125 -17.14 -5.12 21.20
N ARG A 126 -17.97 -5.30 20.16
CA ARG A 126 -19.43 -5.27 20.29
C ARG A 126 -19.95 -6.36 21.21
N ILE A 127 -19.42 -7.58 21.11
CA ILE A 127 -19.77 -8.69 22.01
C ILE A 127 -19.35 -8.37 23.45
N LEU A 128 -18.11 -7.93 23.66
CA LEU A 128 -17.58 -7.61 24.99
C LEU A 128 -18.33 -6.44 25.65
N ASN A 129 -18.75 -5.44 24.87
CA ASN A 129 -19.56 -4.32 25.34
C ASN A 129 -21.05 -4.67 25.54
N GLY A 130 -21.43 -5.95 25.41
CA GLY A 130 -22.75 -6.46 25.79
C GLY A 130 -23.81 -6.45 24.69
N GLY A 131 -23.46 -6.22 23.42
CA GLY A 131 -24.40 -6.22 22.29
C GLY A 131 -25.58 -5.24 22.46
N GLU A 132 -26.55 -5.30 21.55
CA GLU A 132 -27.87 -4.75 21.86
C GLU A 132 -28.50 -5.65 22.94
N THR A 133 -28.84 -5.08 24.10
CA THR A 133 -29.57 -5.82 25.14
C THR A 133 -30.86 -6.37 24.53
N PRO A 134 -31.06 -7.71 24.47
CA PRO A 134 -32.30 -8.25 23.96
C PRO A 134 -33.44 -7.72 24.83
N THR A 135 -34.51 -7.24 24.18
CA THR A 135 -35.73 -6.85 24.88
C THR A 135 -36.26 -8.09 25.60
N LEU A 136 -36.12 -8.12 26.91
CA LEU A 136 -36.74 -9.17 27.72
C LEU A 136 -38.25 -8.91 27.75
N TYR A 137 -39.01 -9.99 27.58
CA TYR A 137 -40.45 -9.96 27.77
C TYR A 137 -40.76 -9.76 29.26
N ASP A 138 -41.59 -8.79 29.59
CA ASP A 138 -42.16 -8.67 30.93
C ASP A 138 -43.14 -9.84 31.22
N ALA A 139 -43.59 -9.97 32.46
CA ALA A 139 -44.55 -11.01 32.86
C ALA A 139 -45.93 -10.90 32.15
N ARG A 140 -46.15 -9.87 31.32
CA ARG A 140 -47.35 -9.65 30.49
C ARG A 140 -47.09 -9.83 29.00
N GLY A 141 -45.89 -10.25 28.59
CA GLY A 141 -45.55 -10.43 27.18
C GLY A 141 -45.29 -9.13 26.42
N SER A 142 -44.92 -8.03 27.08
CA SER A 142 -44.47 -6.79 26.44
C SER A 142 -42.95 -6.63 26.46
N THR A 143 -42.37 -5.98 25.45
CA THR A 143 -40.91 -5.75 25.36
C THR A 143 -40.49 -4.61 26.30
N ALA A 144 -39.79 -4.94 27.39
CA ALA A 144 -39.26 -3.92 28.29
C ALA A 144 -37.84 -3.51 27.86
N LEU A 145 -37.64 -2.22 27.58
CA LEU A 145 -36.31 -1.62 27.41
C LEU A 145 -35.59 -1.62 28.76
N ARG A 146 -34.56 -2.45 28.92
CA ARG A 146 -33.75 -2.46 30.14
C ARG A 146 -32.80 -1.26 30.13
N ALA A 147 -32.71 -0.55 31.25
CA ALA A 147 -31.77 0.56 31.40
C ALA A 147 -30.31 0.10 31.24
N LYS A 148 -29.56 0.86 30.43
CA LYS A 148 -28.18 0.61 30.01
C LYS A 148 -27.23 0.52 31.23
N PRO A 149 -26.41 -0.54 31.40
CA PRO A 149 -25.41 -0.56 32.46
C PRO A 149 -24.33 0.51 32.19
N ARG A 150 -23.94 1.24 33.23
CA ARG A 150 -22.91 2.29 33.18
C ARG A 150 -21.52 1.66 32.94
N PRO A 151 -20.65 2.29 32.13
CA PRO A 151 -19.30 1.79 31.89
C PRO A 151 -18.43 1.87 33.16
N LEU A 152 -17.58 0.86 33.35
CA LEU A 152 -16.71 0.65 34.52
C LEU A 152 -15.53 1.63 34.62
N SER A 153 -15.48 2.73 33.87
CA SER A 153 -14.34 3.67 33.90
C SER A 153 -14.42 4.70 35.04
N GLN A 154 -15.16 4.42 36.12
CA GLN A 154 -15.30 5.31 37.28
C GLN A 154 -15.17 4.55 38.61
N ALA A 155 -14.14 3.73 38.77
CA ALA A 155 -13.75 3.18 40.06
C ALA A 155 -12.26 3.48 40.34
#